data_AF-A0A8R7K3Q0-F1
#
_entry.id   AF-A0A8R7K3Q0-F1
#
_cell.length_a   1.000
_cell.length_b   1.000
_cell.length_c   1.000
_cell.angle_alpha   90.00
_cell.angle_beta   90.00
_cell.angle_gamma   90.00
#
_symmetry.space_group_name_H-M   'P 1'
#
loop_
_entity.id
_entity.type
_entity.pdbx_description
1 polymer ?
#
loop_
_entity_poly.entity_id
_entity_poly.type
_entity_poly.pdbx_seq_one_letter_code
_entity_poly.pdbx_strand_id
1 'polypeptide(L)'
;MSEAVGTPESSGAKEQERFLPIANIGRIMRRGVPENGKIAKDAKESIQECVSEFISFITSEASDKCMKEKRKTINGDDLIWSMGTLGFEDYVEPLKLYLKLYREMEGDTSKGSKSEQAAKKVGALNGQPGSSFNGM
;
A
#
# COMPACT_ATOMS: atom_id res chain seq x y z
N MET A 1 -24.11 -7.90 -41.96
CA MET A 1 -23.29 -7.27 -40.91
C MET A 1 -22.92 -8.37 -39.95
N SER A 2 -21.69 -8.85 -40.01
CA SER A 2 -21.24 -10.05 -39.29
C SER A 2 -21.07 -9.77 -37.81
N GLU A 3 -21.65 -10.62 -36.97
CA GLU A 3 -21.37 -10.67 -35.54
C GLU A 3 -19.95 -11.20 -35.35
N ALA A 4 -19.11 -10.43 -34.65
CA ALA A 4 -17.79 -10.86 -34.23
C ALA A 4 -17.95 -11.86 -33.08
N VAL A 5 -17.73 -13.14 -33.38
CA VAL A 5 -17.55 -14.18 -32.35
C VAL A 5 -16.28 -13.84 -31.57
N GLY A 6 -16.42 -13.54 -30.29
CA GLY A 6 -15.28 -13.35 -29.40
C GLY A 6 -14.52 -14.66 -29.26
N THR A 7 -13.23 -14.66 -29.59
CA THR A 7 -12.33 -15.80 -29.38
C THR A 7 -12.17 -16.06 -27.88
N PRO A 8 -12.23 -17.33 -27.42
CA PRO A 8 -11.93 -17.69 -26.04
C PRO A 8 -10.42 -17.83 -25.89
N GLU A 9 -9.68 -16.71 -25.95
CA GLU A 9 -8.25 -16.71 -25.65
C GLU A 9 -7.95 -15.84 -24.42
N SER A 10 -7.26 -16.44 -23.45
CA SER A 10 -6.66 -15.80 -22.27
C SER A 10 -7.54 -15.59 -21.02
N SER A 11 -8.31 -16.61 -20.62
CA SER A 11 -8.89 -16.65 -19.26
C SER A 11 -7.84 -17.08 -18.21
N GLY A 12 -7.01 -18.09 -18.51
CA GLY A 12 -6.05 -18.64 -17.54
C GLY A 12 -4.90 -17.69 -17.16
N ALA A 13 -4.42 -16.86 -18.10
CA ALA A 13 -3.33 -15.91 -17.79
C ALA A 13 -3.80 -14.77 -16.87
N LYS A 14 -5.04 -14.30 -17.05
CA LYS A 14 -5.65 -13.28 -16.18
C LYS A 14 -5.96 -13.83 -14.79
N GLU A 15 -6.34 -15.10 -14.71
CA GLU A 15 -6.58 -15.75 -13.43
C GLU A 15 -5.29 -15.92 -12.63
N GLN A 16 -4.16 -16.18 -13.30
CA GLN A 16 -2.87 -16.28 -12.61
C GLN A 16 -2.36 -14.94 -12.06
N GLU A 17 -2.76 -13.81 -12.66
CA GLU A 17 -2.42 -12.45 -12.21
C GLU A 17 -3.01 -12.12 -10.83
N ARG A 18 -4.14 -12.73 -10.46
CA ARG A 18 -4.79 -12.49 -9.16
C ARG A 18 -4.08 -13.18 -8.00
N PHE A 19 -3.25 -14.19 -8.28
CA PHE A 19 -2.68 -15.05 -7.27
C PHE A 19 -1.33 -14.54 -6.78
N LEU A 20 -1.14 -14.54 -5.46
CA LEU A 20 0.19 -14.34 -4.88
C LEU A 20 1.11 -15.52 -5.23
N PRO A 21 2.44 -15.32 -5.33
CA PRO A 21 3.36 -16.41 -5.66
C PRO A 21 3.23 -17.60 -4.69
N ILE A 22 3.03 -18.80 -5.24
CA ILE A 22 2.85 -20.04 -4.46
C ILE A 22 4.01 -20.30 -3.48
N ALA A 23 5.22 -19.86 -3.83
CA ALA A 23 6.40 -19.97 -2.98
C ALA A 23 6.26 -19.13 -1.68
N ASN A 24 5.68 -17.93 -1.78
CA ASN A 24 5.45 -17.06 -0.63
C ASN A 24 4.36 -17.66 0.28
N ILE A 25 3.28 -18.17 -0.31
CA ILE A 25 2.23 -18.91 0.41
C ILE A 25 2.85 -20.08 1.18
N GLY A 26 3.64 -20.92 0.50
CA GLY A 26 4.30 -22.07 1.11
C GLY A 26 5.25 -21.69 2.26
N ARG A 27 5.98 -20.56 2.16
CA ARG A 27 6.86 -20.06 3.23
C ARG A 27 6.09 -19.61 4.46
N ILE A 28 4.93 -18.97 4.29
CA ILE A 28 4.08 -18.53 5.40
C ILE A 28 3.43 -19.73 6.07
N MET A 29 2.80 -20.63 5.29
CA MET A 29 2.16 -21.85 5.82
C MET A 29 3.13 -22.69 6.64
N ARG A 30 4.42 -22.77 6.24
CA ARG A 30 5.46 -23.49 6.96
C ARG A 30 5.60 -23.07 8.43
N ARG A 31 5.32 -21.80 8.76
CA ARG A 31 5.41 -21.27 10.13
C ARG A 31 4.33 -21.83 11.06
N GLY A 32 3.20 -22.27 10.51
CA GLY A 32 2.09 -22.87 11.25
C GLY A 32 2.13 -24.40 11.33
N VAL A 33 3.19 -25.04 10.82
CA VAL A 33 3.31 -26.50 10.74
C VAL A 33 4.58 -26.93 11.47
N PRO A 34 4.59 -28.09 12.17
CA PRO A 34 5.80 -28.63 12.78
C PRO A 34 6.97 -28.77 11.79
N GLU A 35 8.20 -28.74 12.29
CA GLU A 35 9.42 -28.76 11.48
C GLU A 35 9.48 -29.96 10.50
N ASN A 36 9.08 -31.14 10.97
CA ASN A 36 9.01 -32.38 10.18
C ASN A 36 7.71 -32.53 9.38
N GLY A 37 6.76 -31.61 9.53
CA GLY A 37 5.48 -31.67 8.83
C GLY A 37 5.66 -31.45 7.33
N LYS A 38 4.74 -31.98 6.53
CA LYS A 38 4.72 -31.79 5.08
C LYS A 38 3.46 -31.02 4.68
N ILE A 39 3.59 -30.14 3.70
CA ILE A 39 2.46 -29.38 3.14
C ILE A 39 2.26 -29.90 1.72
N ALA A 40 1.10 -30.50 1.47
CA ALA A 40 0.72 -30.98 0.15
C ALA A 40 0.67 -29.85 -0.87
N LYS A 41 0.85 -30.17 -2.15
CA LYS A 41 0.74 -29.19 -3.24
C LYS A 41 -0.65 -28.57 -3.25
N ASP A 42 -1.68 -29.42 -3.25
CA ASP A 42 -3.09 -29.02 -3.30
C ASP A 42 -3.46 -28.11 -2.13
N ALA A 43 -2.92 -28.37 -0.93
CA ALA A 43 -3.13 -27.50 0.23
C ALA A 43 -2.57 -26.07 0.01
N LYS A 44 -1.45 -25.92 -0.71
CA LYS A 44 -0.91 -24.60 -1.04
C LYS A 44 -1.78 -23.90 -2.08
N GLU A 45 -2.27 -24.63 -3.07
CA GLU A 45 -3.15 -24.10 -4.12
C GLU A 45 -4.49 -23.65 -3.52
N SER A 46 -5.11 -24.45 -2.65
CA SER A 46 -6.32 -24.05 -1.92
C SER A 46 -6.10 -22.79 -1.08
N ILE A 47 -5.00 -22.69 -0.34
CA ILE A 47 -4.71 -21.48 0.44
C ILE A 47 -4.40 -20.27 -0.46
N GLN A 48 -3.77 -20.47 -1.63
CA GLN A 48 -3.54 -19.41 -2.60
C GLN A 48 -4.85 -18.82 -3.12
N GLU A 49 -5.83 -19.67 -3.43
CA GLU A 49 -7.19 -19.26 -3.78
C GLU A 49 -7.88 -18.55 -2.60
N CYS A 50 -7.84 -19.14 -1.40
CA CYS A 50 -8.45 -18.55 -0.20
C CYS A 50 -7.87 -17.16 0.13
N VAL A 51 -6.56 -16.96 0.01
CA VAL A 51 -5.94 -15.66 0.29
C VAL A 51 -6.36 -14.60 -0.74
N SER A 52 -6.54 -15.01 -1.98
CA SER A 52 -7.00 -14.11 -3.04
C SER A 52 -8.45 -13.69 -2.79
N GLU A 53 -9.30 -14.63 -2.36
CA GLU A 53 -10.65 -14.34 -1.94
C GLU A 53 -10.70 -13.49 -0.67
N PHE A 54 -9.82 -13.74 0.31
CA PHE A 54 -9.70 -12.95 1.53
C PHE A 54 -9.40 -11.48 1.22
N ILE A 55 -8.49 -11.20 0.29
CA ILE A 55 -8.19 -9.82 -0.14
C ILE A 55 -9.45 -9.19 -0.73
N SER A 56 -10.15 -9.87 -1.65
CA SER A 56 -11.40 -9.37 -2.24
C SER A 56 -12.49 -9.14 -1.19
N PHE A 57 -12.62 -10.03 -0.22
CA PHE A 57 -13.63 -9.97 0.82
C PHE A 57 -13.42 -8.77 1.74
N ILE A 58 -12.22 -8.60 2.30
CA ILE A 58 -11.90 -7.46 3.16
C ILE A 58 -12.02 -6.14 2.39
N THR A 59 -11.50 -6.09 1.17
CA THR A 59 -11.51 -4.86 0.37
C THR A 59 -12.92 -4.46 -0.06
N SER A 60 -13.82 -5.42 -0.29
CA SER A 60 -15.22 -5.14 -0.60
C SER A 60 -15.94 -4.49 0.59
N GLU A 61 -15.78 -5.03 1.80
CA GLU A 61 -16.38 -4.43 3.00
C GLU A 61 -15.83 -3.02 3.28
N ALA A 62 -14.53 -2.83 3.08
CA ALA A 62 -13.89 -1.51 3.24
C ALA A 62 -14.36 -0.51 2.18
N SER A 63 -14.55 -0.97 0.94
CA SER A 63 -15.13 -0.18 -0.15
C SER A 63 -16.55 0.25 0.20
N ASP A 64 -17.39 -0.65 0.68
CA ASP A 64 -18.77 -0.36 1.08
C ASP A 64 -18.83 0.71 2.16
N LYS A 65 -17.98 0.61 3.19
CA LYS A 65 -17.85 1.66 4.21
C LYS A 65 -17.42 3.00 3.61
N CYS A 66 -16.35 3.00 2.83
CA CYS A 66 -15.83 4.21 2.18
C CYS A 66 -16.90 4.91 1.35
N MET A 67 -17.67 4.14 0.57
CA MET A 67 -18.77 4.64 -0.26
C MET A 67 -19.94 5.17 0.58
N LYS A 68 -20.32 4.48 1.66
CA LYS A 68 -21.35 4.96 2.62
C LYS A 68 -20.97 6.30 3.23
N GLU A 69 -19.67 6.54 3.46
CA GLU A 69 -19.13 7.81 3.93
C GLU A 69 -18.90 8.85 2.82
N LYS A 70 -19.39 8.61 1.60
CA LYS A 70 -19.24 9.49 0.42
C LYS A 70 -17.78 9.77 0.03
N ARG A 71 -16.86 8.88 0.37
CA ARG A 71 -15.46 8.93 -0.05
C ARG A 71 -15.24 8.03 -1.28
N LYS A 72 -14.27 8.41 -2.12
CA LYS A 72 -13.86 7.64 -3.31
C LYS A 72 -12.54 6.89 -3.14
N THR A 73 -11.88 7.09 -2.00
CA THR A 73 -10.56 6.52 -1.71
C THR A 73 -10.62 5.80 -0.38
N ILE A 74 -10.39 4.49 -0.46
CA ILE A 74 -10.26 3.61 0.71
C ILE A 74 -8.96 3.98 1.43
N ASN A 75 -9.01 4.07 2.76
CA ASN A 75 -7.84 4.33 3.59
C ASN A 75 -7.57 3.17 4.57
N GLY A 76 -6.49 3.27 5.37
CA GLY A 76 -6.14 2.23 6.33
C GLY A 76 -7.17 2.05 7.47
N ASP A 77 -7.87 3.10 7.86
CA ASP A 77 -8.90 3.04 8.91
C ASP A 77 -10.15 2.28 8.44
N ASP A 78 -10.46 2.31 7.14
CA ASP A 78 -11.51 1.50 6.53
C ASP A 78 -11.19 0.01 6.65
N LEU A 79 -9.96 -0.39 6.30
CA LEU A 79 -9.52 -1.78 6.38
C LEU A 79 -9.55 -2.30 7.82
N ILE A 80 -9.07 -1.50 8.79
CA ILE A 80 -9.09 -1.87 10.21
C ILE A 80 -10.52 -2.06 10.71
N TRP A 81 -11.45 -1.20 10.29
CA TRP A 81 -12.86 -1.35 10.64
C TRP A 81 -13.46 -2.63 10.04
N SER A 82 -13.17 -2.91 8.77
CA SER A 82 -13.65 -4.13 8.10
C SER A 82 -13.15 -5.39 8.79
N MET A 83 -11.90 -5.43 9.27
CA MET A 83 -11.39 -6.55 10.07
C MET A 83 -12.26 -6.80 11.30
N GLY A 84 -12.63 -5.74 12.04
CA GLY A 84 -13.50 -5.87 13.21
C GLY A 84 -14.93 -6.31 12.84
N THR A 85 -15.52 -5.74 11.80
CA THR A 85 -16.89 -6.08 11.36
C THR A 85 -17.00 -7.52 10.86
N LEU A 86 -15.94 -8.05 10.24
CA LEU A 86 -15.93 -9.38 9.64
C LEU A 86 -15.48 -10.50 10.59
N GLY A 87 -15.26 -10.21 11.88
CA GLY A 87 -14.89 -11.21 12.88
C GLY A 87 -13.39 -11.54 12.94
N PHE A 88 -12.53 -10.61 12.51
CA PHE A 88 -11.08 -10.69 12.61
C PHE A 88 -10.53 -9.71 13.67
N GLU A 89 -11.19 -9.64 14.83
CA GLU A 89 -10.92 -8.65 15.88
C GLU A 89 -9.49 -8.73 16.42
N ASP A 90 -8.89 -9.93 16.46
CA ASP A 90 -7.51 -10.15 16.88
C ASP A 90 -6.48 -9.39 16.02
N TYR A 91 -6.85 -8.97 14.81
CA TYR A 91 -5.99 -8.18 13.93
C TYR A 91 -6.12 -6.67 14.14
N VAL A 92 -7.18 -6.20 14.82
CA VAL A 92 -7.50 -4.76 14.90
C VAL A 92 -6.41 -3.97 15.61
N GLU A 93 -6.04 -4.36 16.84
CA GLU A 93 -5.03 -3.63 17.62
C GLU A 93 -3.62 -3.69 17.00
N PRO A 94 -3.13 -4.85 16.52
CA PRO A 94 -1.88 -4.90 15.77
C PRO A 94 -1.86 -3.98 14.54
N LEU A 95 -2.95 -3.95 13.76
CA LEU A 95 -3.04 -3.13 12.55
C LEU A 95 -3.13 -1.62 12.86
N LYS A 96 -3.81 -1.22 13.94
CA LYS A 96 -3.80 0.17 14.40
C LYS A 96 -2.39 0.64 14.76
N LEU A 97 -1.64 -0.18 15.49
CA LEU A 97 -0.25 0.13 15.83
C LEU A 97 0.61 0.23 14.55
N TYR A 98 0.46 -0.72 13.63
CA TYR A 98 1.17 -0.69 12.35
C TYR A 98 0.86 0.58 11.55
N LEU A 99 -0.42 0.96 11.41
CA LEU A 99 -0.83 2.15 10.66
C LEU A 99 -0.27 3.43 11.29
N LYS A 100 -0.22 3.50 12.62
CA LYS A 100 0.41 4.62 13.34
C LYS A 100 1.90 4.74 12.99
N LEU A 101 2.66 3.65 13.15
CA LEU A 101 4.10 3.63 12.87
C LEU A 101 4.41 3.91 11.39
N TYR A 102 3.58 3.41 10.47
CA TYR A 102 3.70 3.68 9.04
C TYR A 102 3.58 5.18 8.74
N ARG A 103 2.57 5.86 9.32
CA ARG A 103 2.35 7.30 9.15
C ARG A 103 3.50 8.14 9.73
N GLU A 104 4.08 7.71 10.85
CA GLU A 104 5.26 8.35 11.45
C GLU A 104 6.48 8.27 10.51
N MET A 105 6.74 7.09 9.95
CA MET A 105 7.86 6.86 9.03
C MET A 105 7.72 7.63 7.70
N GLU A 106 6.53 7.65 7.09
CA GLU A 106 6.28 8.46 5.88
C GLU A 106 6.34 9.97 6.17
N GLY A 107 5.88 10.38 7.36
CA GLY A 107 5.93 11.76 7.83
C GLY A 107 7.36 12.30 8.01
N ASP A 108 8.32 11.46 8.37
CA ASP A 108 9.72 11.85 8.50
C ASP A 108 10.46 11.86 7.15
N THR A 109 10.11 10.96 6.24
CA THR A 109 10.67 10.93 4.87
C THR A 109 10.28 12.18 4.08
N SER A 110 9.10 12.75 4.34
CA SER A 110 8.61 13.98 3.71
C SER A 110 9.15 15.29 4.33
N LYS A 111 9.75 15.24 5.52
CA LYS A 111 10.42 16.40 6.16
C LYS A 111 11.87 16.58 5.71
N GLY A 112 12.52 15.53 5.18
CA GLY A 112 13.88 15.60 4.62
C GLY A 112 14.03 16.44 3.34
N SER A 113 12.92 16.75 2.66
CA SER A 113 12.93 17.44 1.36
C SER A 113 12.58 18.94 1.43
N LYS A 114 12.39 19.52 2.63
CA LYS A 114 11.99 20.93 2.80
C LYS A 114 12.99 21.80 3.57
N SER A 115 14.16 21.28 3.96
CA SER A 115 15.16 22.02 4.75
C SER A 115 16.29 22.67 3.92
N GLU A 116 16.29 22.58 2.59
CA GLU A 116 17.35 23.16 1.72
C GLU A 116 16.90 24.40 0.90
N GLN A 117 15.77 25.03 1.26
CA GLN A 117 15.35 26.31 0.67
C GLN A 117 14.90 27.31 1.75
N ALA A 118 15.68 27.48 2.82
CA ALA A 118 15.47 28.56 3.80
C ALA A 118 16.74 29.34 4.16
N ALA A 119 17.91 29.00 3.59
CA ALA A 119 19.20 29.60 3.96
C ALA A 119 19.74 30.65 2.97
N LYS A 120 18.93 31.19 2.04
CA LYS A 120 19.40 32.18 1.03
C LYS A 120 18.69 33.53 1.02
N LYS A 121 18.03 33.92 2.12
CA LYS A 121 17.37 35.24 2.23
C LYS A 121 17.72 36.03 3.49
N VAL A 122 19.01 36.10 3.85
CA VAL A 122 19.50 37.15 4.77
C VAL A 122 20.89 37.59 4.30
N GLY A 123 20.97 38.72 3.60
CA GLY A 123 22.27 39.32 3.26
C GLY A 123 22.32 40.07 1.94
N ALA A 124 21.41 41.03 1.70
CA ALA A 124 21.60 42.02 0.65
C ALA A 124 20.74 43.26 0.90
N LEU A 125 21.10 44.08 1.91
CA LEU A 125 20.68 45.49 1.97
C LEU A 125 21.77 46.35 2.62
N ASN A 126 22.01 47.50 1.97
CA ASN A 126 22.85 48.66 2.31
C ASN A 126 24.36 48.54 2.04
N GLY A 127 25.02 49.45 1.30
CA GLY A 127 24.59 50.70 0.69
C GLY A 127 25.74 51.31 -0.14
N GLN A 128 25.39 52.08 -1.18
CA GLN A 128 26.30 52.94 -1.94
C GLN A 128 26.61 54.22 -1.13
N PRO A 129 27.82 54.80 -1.28
CA PRO A 129 27.99 55.93 -2.21
C PRO A 129 29.32 55.84 -3.02
N GLY A 130 29.38 56.34 -4.26
CA GLY A 130 30.01 57.64 -4.61
C GLY A 130 31.54 57.61 -4.44
N SER A 131 32.44 57.95 -5.36
CA SER A 131 32.43 58.87 -6.50
C SER A 131 33.71 58.65 -7.33
N SER A 132 33.67 59.11 -8.58
CA SER A 132 34.76 59.19 -9.56
C SER A 132 36.13 59.66 -9.03
N PHE A 133 37.22 59.06 -9.52
CA PHE A 133 38.43 59.80 -9.90
C PHE A 133 39.25 59.01 -10.93
N ASN A 134 39.75 59.74 -11.92
CA ASN A 134 40.50 59.32 -13.10
C ASN A 134 41.97 59.69 -12.88
N GLY A 135 42.95 58.91 -13.34
CA GLY A 135 44.29 59.45 -13.60
C GLY A 135 45.49 58.55 -13.26
N MET A 136 46.29 58.35 -14.32
CA MET A 136 47.66 57.79 -14.44
C MET A 136 47.84 56.28 -14.34
#